data_AF-A0A522F4A7-F1
#
_entry.id   AF-A0A522F4A7-F1
#
_cell.length_a   1.000
_cell.length_b   1.000
_cell.length_c   1.000
_cell.angle_alpha   90.00
_cell.angle_beta   90.00
_cell.angle_gamma   90.00
#
_symmetry.space_group_name_H-M   'P 1'
#
loop_
_entity.id
_entity.type
_entity.pdbx_description
1 polymer ?
#
loop_
_entity_poly.entity_id
_entity_poly.type
_entity_poly.pdbx_seq_one_letter_code
_entity_poly.pdbx_strand_id
1 'polypeptide(L)' 'VGLQQMMLGLYKAPVFAILIALVGCFQGFNVQASAESVGSQTTKSVVQALFLIIIADAIFSVVYSWMKL' A
#
# COMPACT_ATOMS: atom_id res chain seq x y z
N VAL A 1 -2.35 21.71 -14.51
CA VAL A 1 -2.51 20.27 -14.26
C VAL A 1 -3.40 19.72 -15.37
N GLY A 2 -2.87 18.92 -16.29
CA GLY A 2 -3.66 18.36 -17.41
C GLY A 2 -4.55 17.20 -16.95
N LEU A 3 -5.69 16.98 -17.62
CA LEU A 3 -6.62 15.88 -17.32
C LEU A 3 -5.94 14.51 -17.23
N GLN A 4 -4.86 14.29 -18.00
CA GLN A 4 -4.07 13.06 -17.95
C GLN A 4 -3.49 12.80 -16.55
N GLN A 5 -2.85 13.78 -15.91
CA GLN A 5 -2.24 13.62 -14.58
C GLN A 5 -3.29 13.25 -13.51
N MET A 6 -4.51 13.79 -13.64
CA MET A 6 -5.63 13.48 -12.75
C MET A 6 -6.16 12.05 -12.95
N MET A 7 -6.34 11.60 -14.20
CA MET A 7 -6.80 10.24 -14.48
C MET A 7 -5.79 9.18 -14.03
N LEU A 8 -4.50 9.52 -14.06
CA LEU A 8 -3.43 8.60 -13.65
C LEU A 8 -3.35 8.44 -12.15
N GLY A 9 -3.47 9.53 -11.40
CA GLY A 9 -3.64 9.46 -9.94
C GLY A 9 -4.89 8.67 -9.55
N LEU A 10 -5.99 8.87 -10.29
CA LEU A 10 -7.27 8.20 -10.02
C LEU A 10 -7.24 6.70 -10.29
N TYR A 11 -6.48 6.23 -11.29
CA TYR A 11 -6.24 4.79 -11.51
C TYR A 11 -5.32 4.17 -10.45
N LYS A 12 -4.32 4.92 -9.98
CA LYS A 12 -3.34 4.43 -8.99
C LYS A 12 -3.93 4.27 -7.60
N ALA A 13 -4.82 5.18 -7.20
CA ALA A 13 -5.45 5.21 -5.88
C ALA A 13 -6.19 3.90 -5.49
N PRO A 14 -7.09 3.32 -6.31
CA PRO A 14 -7.78 2.07 -5.96
C PRO A 14 -6.83 0.87 -5.89
N VAL A 15 -5.78 0.83 -6.72
CA VAL A 15 -4.77 -0.24 -6.67
C VAL A 15 -4.04 -0.25 -5.34
N PHE A 16 -3.63 0.92 -4.85
CA PHE A 16 -3.02 1.05 -3.52
C PHE A 16 -4.00 0.73 -2.38
N ALA A 17 -5.25 1.18 -2.49
CA ALA A 17 -6.27 0.90 -1.48
C ALA A 17 -6.50 -0.61 -1.30
N ILE A 18 -6.56 -1.37 -2.39
CA ILE A 18 -6.73 -2.83 -2.35
C ILE A 18 -5.52 -3.51 -1.70
N LEU A 19 -4.29 -3.09 -2.04
CA LEU A 19 -3.07 -3.63 -1.44
C LEU A 19 -3.04 -3.40 0.08
N ILE A 20 -3.36 -2.20 0.53
CA ILE A 20 -3.37 -1.85 1.97
C ILE A 20 -4.43 -2.66 2.72
N ALA A 21 -5.64 -2.77 2.15
CA ALA A 21 -6.72 -3.54 2.76
C ALA A 21 -6.35 -5.01 2.92
N LEU A 22 -5.72 -5.61 1.90
CA LEU A 22 -5.27 -7.01 1.94
C LEU A 22 -4.18 -7.24 3.00
N VAL A 23 -3.15 -6.39 3.04
CA VAL A 23 -2.06 -6.52 4.03
C VAL A 23 -2.60 -6.31 5.45
N GLY A 24 -3.46 -5.31 5.64
CA GLY A 24 -4.11 -5.04 6.93
C GLY A 24 -4.98 -6.20 7.42
N CYS A 25 -5.83 -6.76 6.55
CA CYS A 25 -6.65 -7.92 6.90
C CYS A 25 -5.79 -9.15 7.21
N PHE A 26 -4.74 -9.40 6.42
CA PHE A 26 -3.87 -10.56 6.62
C PHE A 26 -3.15 -10.54 7.97
N GLN A 27 -2.58 -9.39 8.35
CA GLN A 27 -1.93 -9.27 9.66
C GLN A 27 -2.93 -9.28 10.82
N GLY A 28 -4.15 -8.76 10.60
CA GLY A 28 -5.24 -8.82 11.57
C GLY A 28 -5.71 -10.25 11.87
N PHE A 29 -5.74 -11.13 10.86
CA PHE A 29 -6.05 -12.55 11.04
C PHE A 29 -4.93 -13.34 11.74
N ASN A 30 -3.68 -12.88 11.66
CA ASN A 30 -2.52 -13.55 12.24
C ASN A 30 -2.21 -13.10 13.69
N VAL A 31 -3.15 -12.45 14.36
CA VAL A 31 -2.97 -11.96 15.74
C VAL A 31 -3.32 -13.05 16.77
N GLN A 32 -2.46 -13.21 17.77
CA GLN A 32 -2.73 -14.13 18.89
C GLN A 32 -3.61 -13.44 19.94
N ALA A 33 -4.36 -14.24 20.72
CA ALA A 33 -5.30 -13.76 21.73
C ALA A 33 -4.60 -13.18 22.98
N SER A 34 -3.83 -12.11 22.81
CA SER A 34 -3.14 -11.40 23.89
C SER A 34 -3.00 -9.93 23.53
N ALA A 35 -3.47 -9.03 24.42
CA ALA A 35 -3.48 -7.58 24.19
C ALA A 35 -2.09 -6.99 23.86
N GLU A 36 -1.03 -7.50 24.50
CA GLU A 36 0.37 -7.16 24.22
C GLU A 36 0.77 -7.52 22.78
N SER A 37 0.34 -8.69 22.31
CA SER A 37 0.65 -9.19 20.97
C SER A 37 -0.12 -8.44 19.88
N VAL A 38 -1.33 -7.95 20.18
CA VAL A 38 -2.14 -7.17 19.26
C VAL A 38 -1.46 -5.85 18.90
N GLY A 39 -0.92 -5.13 19.89
CA GLY A 39 -0.18 -3.88 19.65
C GLY A 39 1.09 -4.11 18.82
N SER A 40 1.91 -5.10 19.20
CA SER A 40 3.16 -5.40 18.48
C SER A 40 2.92 -5.85 17.03
N GLN A 41 1.91 -6.70 16.81
CA GLN A 41 1.56 -7.19 15.47
C GLN A 41 0.92 -6.10 14.60
N THR A 42 0.14 -5.18 15.19
CA THR A 42 -0.44 -4.04 14.46
C THR A 42 0.65 -3.07 13.98
N THR A 43 1.64 -2.75 14.83
CA THR A 43 2.75 -1.87 14.43
C THR A 43 3.59 -2.52 13.31
N LYS A 44 3.86 -3.83 13.40
CA LYS A 44 4.54 -4.58 12.34
C LYS A 44 3.73 -4.58 11.04
N SER A 45 2.40 -4.75 11.13
CA SER A 45 1.48 -4.69 9.99
C SER A 45 1.59 -3.36 9.25
N VAL A 46 1.51 -2.24 9.98
CA VAL A 46 1.54 -0.90 9.39
C VAL A 46 2.89 -0.61 8.74
N VAL A 47 4.00 -0.96 9.40
CA VAL A 47 5.34 -0.77 8.83
C VAL A 47 5.53 -1.61 7.57
N GLN A 48 5.08 -2.87 7.58
CA GLN A 48 5.20 -3.76 6.42
C GLN A 48 4.32 -3.28 5.25
N ALA A 49 3.10 -2.81 5.52
CA ALA A 49 2.22 -2.21 4.52
C ALA A 49 2.85 -0.95 3.92
N LEU A 50 3.34 -0.02 4.74
CA LEU A 50 4.02 1.21 4.29
C LEU A 50 5.22 0.91 3.39
N PHE A 51 6.03 -0.08 3.78
CA PHE A 51 7.20 -0.46 3.00
C PHE A 51 6.80 -1.02 1.62
N LEU A 52 5.78 -1.88 1.56
CA LEU A 52 5.22 -2.40 0.33
C LEU A 52 4.65 -1.30 -0.58
N ILE A 53 3.96 -0.30 -0.01
CA ILE A 53 3.43 0.84 -0.75
C ILE A 53 4.55 1.66 -1.37
N ILE A 54 5.60 1.98 -0.62
CA ILE A 54 6.72 2.80 -1.11
C ILE A 54 7.41 2.10 -2.28
N ILE A 55 7.66 0.78 -2.18
CA ILE A 55 8.27 0.00 -3.26
C ILE A 55 7.34 -0.03 -4.48
N ALA A 56 6.06 -0.34 -4.28
CA ALA A 56 5.09 -0.38 -5.37
C ALA A 56 4.97 0.99 -6.06
N ASP A 57 4.94 2.08 -5.29
CA ASP A 57 4.87 3.44 -5.82
C ASP A 57 6.10 3.80 -6.64
N ALA A 58 7.30 3.45 -6.17
CA ALA A 58 8.55 3.65 -6.88
C ALA A 58 8.58 2.85 -8.20
N ILE A 59 8.15 1.59 -8.20
CA ILE A 59 8.03 0.77 -9.42
C ILE A 59 7.07 1.45 -10.41
N PHE A 60 5.88 1.84 -9.95
CA PHE A 60 4.94 2.53 -10.82
C PHE A 60 5.52 3.84 -11.36
N SER A 61 6.23 4.61 -10.54
CA SER A 61 6.84 5.89 -10.94
C SER A 61 7.93 5.68 -12.01
N VAL A 62 8.76 4.64 -11.86
CA VAL A 62 9.79 4.28 -12.85
C VAL A 62 9.15 3.77 -14.14
N VAL A 63 8.14 2.89 -14.06
CA VAL A 63 7.39 2.40 -15.22
C VAL A 63 6.73 3.57 -15.97
N TYR A 64 6.14 4.52 -15.25
CA TYR A 64 5.54 5.72 -15.83
C TYR A 64 6.57 6.57 -16.58
N SER A 65 7.72 6.81 -15.92
CA SER A 65 8.83 7.57 -16.50
C SER A 65 9.41 6.88 -17.74
N TRP A 66 9.50 5.55 -17.74
CA TRP A 66 9.94 4.76 -18.91
C TRP A 66 8.92 4.76 -20.05
N MET A 67 7.63 4.69 -19.74
CA MET A 67 6.55 4.67 -20.74
C MET A 67 6.25 6.05 -21.34
N LYS A 68 7.04 7.08 -21.02
CA LYS A 68 7.00 8.44 -21.58
C LYS A 68 5.60 9.07 -21.51
N LEU A 69 4.95 8.91 -20.35
CA LEU A 69 3.72 9.63 -19.95
C LEU A 69 4.03 10.66 -18.85
#